data_AF-A0A3M7HWK5-F1
#
_entry.id   AF-A0A3M7HWK5-F1
#
_cell.length_a   1.000
_cell.length_b   1.000
_cell.length_c   1.000
_cell.angle_alpha   90.00
_cell.angle_beta   90.00
_cell.angle_gamma   90.00
#
_symmetry.space_group_name_H-M   'P 1'
#
loop_
_entity.id
_entity.type
_entity.pdbx_description
1 polymer ?
#
loop_
_entity_poly.entity_id
_entity_poly.type
_entity_poly.pdbx_seq_one_letter_code
_entity_poly.pdbx_strand_id
1 'polypeptide(L)'
;MIIKSKAIPKRNTDHEDPSGFDARFPNQNQTKHCWQNYVDYHKCILAKGEDFKPCRQFFLAYRSLCPSSWCERWDDQRENGTFPARLDQ
;
A
#
# COMPACT_ATOMS: atom_id res chain seq x y z
N MET A 1 -1.60 34.57 -39.34
CA MET A 1 -2.41 33.62 -38.55
C MET A 1 -1.44 32.67 -37.85
N ILE A 2 -1.16 32.90 -36.56
CA ILE A 2 -0.29 32.01 -35.78
C ILE A 2 -1.21 31.16 -34.90
N ILE A 3 -1.42 29.91 -35.31
CA ILE A 3 -2.11 28.90 -34.52
C ILE A 3 -1.24 28.61 -33.29
N LYS A 4 -1.63 29.16 -32.12
CA LYS A 4 -1.04 28.79 -30.83
C LYS A 4 -1.43 27.35 -30.54
N SER A 5 -0.56 26.40 -30.85
CA SER A 5 -0.71 25.01 -30.43
C SER A 5 -0.78 24.97 -28.91
N LYS A 6 -1.97 24.68 -28.37
CA LYS A 6 -2.18 24.46 -26.94
C LYS A 6 -1.44 23.18 -26.57
N ALA A 7 -0.44 23.27 -25.69
CA ALA A 7 0.23 22.10 -25.16
C ALA A 7 -0.80 21.21 -24.45
N ILE A 8 -0.93 19.95 -24.90
CA ILE A 8 -1.69 18.92 -24.17
C ILE A 8 -0.86 18.63 -22.92
N PRO A 9 -1.42 18.76 -21.70
CA PRO A 9 -0.69 18.38 -20.50
C PRO A 9 -0.29 16.91 -20.64
N LYS A 10 1.01 16.63 -20.60
CA LYS A 10 1.54 15.27 -20.51
C LYS A 10 0.87 14.66 -19.29
N ARG A 11 -0.02 13.69 -19.49
CA ARG A 11 -0.55 12.87 -18.41
C ARG A 11 0.67 12.23 -17.78
N ASN A 12 1.01 12.58 -16.54
CA ASN A 12 2.11 11.94 -15.82
C ASN A 12 1.84 10.44 -15.86
N THR A 13 2.67 9.69 -16.58
CA THR A 13 2.56 8.23 -16.70
C THR A 13 3.10 7.49 -15.48
N ASP A 14 3.48 8.22 -14.43
CA ASP A 14 3.90 7.66 -13.15
C ASP A 14 2.67 7.45 -12.24
N HIS A 15 1.62 6.82 -12.76
CA HIS A 15 0.71 6.08 -11.88
C HIS A 15 1.46 4.82 -11.46
N GLU A 16 2.39 5.00 -10.51
CA GLU A 16 2.98 3.90 -9.76
C GLU A 16 1.83 3.31 -8.94
N ASP A 17 1.07 2.41 -9.55
CA ASP A 17 0.12 1.56 -8.85
C ASP A 17 0.95 0.59 -8.00
N PRO A 18 1.04 0.81 -6.68
CA PRO A 18 1.85 -0.05 -5.83
C PRO A 18 1.19 -1.41 -5.61
N SER A 19 -0.03 -1.62 -6.13
CA SER A 19 -0.70 -2.93 -6.20
C SER A 19 -0.44 -3.69 -7.50
N GLY A 20 0.52 -3.25 -8.32
CA GLY A 20 0.96 -3.94 -9.52
C GLY A 20 1.48 -5.37 -9.28
N PHE A 21 1.94 -6.04 -10.35
CA PHE A 21 2.41 -7.42 -10.27
C PHE A 21 3.63 -7.56 -9.34
N ASP A 22 3.41 -8.23 -8.20
CA ASP A 22 4.47 -8.64 -7.28
C ASP A 22 4.82 -10.11 -7.52
N ALA A 23 6.05 -10.36 -7.99
CA ALA A 23 6.55 -11.71 -8.30
C ALA A 23 6.60 -12.64 -7.08
N ARG A 24 6.55 -12.11 -5.84
CA ARG A 24 6.41 -12.91 -4.60
C ARG A 24 5.03 -13.56 -4.47
N PHE A 25 4.02 -12.98 -5.13
CA PHE A 25 2.63 -13.41 -5.08
C PHE A 25 2.08 -13.64 -6.50
N PRO A 26 2.61 -14.61 -7.28
CA PRO A 26 2.28 -14.76 -8.70
C PRO A 26 0.93 -15.44 -8.97
N ASN A 27 0.29 -15.98 -7.94
CA ASN A 27 -0.95 -16.76 -8.05
C ASN A 27 -2.19 -15.85 -8.00
N GLN A 28 -3.32 -16.31 -8.52
CA GLN A 28 -4.59 -15.56 -8.47
C GLN A 28 -5.05 -15.24 -7.04
N ASN A 29 -4.69 -16.07 -6.06
CA ASN A 29 -4.99 -15.80 -4.66
C ASN A 29 -4.02 -14.76 -4.07
N GLN A 30 -4.48 -13.51 -3.98
CA GLN A 30 -3.72 -12.36 -3.48
C GLN A 30 -3.86 -12.12 -1.96
N THR A 31 -4.45 -13.06 -1.21
CA THR A 31 -4.64 -12.95 0.26
C THR A 31 -3.32 -12.65 0.98
N LYS A 32 -2.24 -13.36 0.63
CA LYS A 32 -0.91 -13.11 1.23
C LYS A 32 -0.29 -11.78 0.79
N HIS A 33 -0.58 -11.32 -0.43
CA HIS A 33 -0.10 -10.03 -0.93
C HIS A 33 -0.73 -8.87 -0.13
N CYS A 34 -2.04 -8.93 0.08
CA CYS A 34 -2.76 -8.01 0.96
C CYS A 34 -2.18 -8.04 2.39
N TRP A 35 -2.13 -9.22 3.02
CA TRP A 35 -1.66 -9.37 4.40
C TRP A 35 -0.24 -8.84 4.59
N GLN A 36 0.68 -9.17 3.67
CA GLN A 36 2.07 -8.77 3.78
C GLN A 36 2.22 -7.24 3.68
N ASN A 37 1.52 -6.57 2.75
CA ASN A 37 1.58 -5.11 2.65
C ASN A 37 1.00 -4.41 3.88
N TYR A 38 -0.06 -4.95 4.49
CA TYR A 38 -0.62 -4.41 5.73
C TYR A 38 0.41 -4.49 6.87
N VAL A 39 1.01 -5.66 7.07
CA VAL A 39 2.04 -5.88 8.10
C VAL A 39 3.27 -5.00 7.84
N ASP A 40 3.74 -4.92 6.58
CA ASP A 40 4.93 -4.15 6.20
C ASP A 40 4.73 -2.65 6.42
N TYR A 41 3.53 -2.11 6.13
CA TYR A 41 3.21 -0.72 6.43
C TYR A 41 3.35 -0.43 7.94
N HIS A 42 2.72 -1.25 8.78
CA HIS A 42 2.71 -1.01 10.22
C HIS A 42 4.09 -1.24 10.87
N LYS A 43 4.87 -2.21 10.40
CA LYS A 43 6.28 -2.33 10.78
C LYS A 43 7.09 -1.10 10.39
N CYS A 44 6.89 -0.61 9.17
CA CYS A 44 7.64 0.53 8.64
C CYS A 44 7.39 1.80 9.45
N ILE A 45 6.14 2.14 9.75
CA ILE A 45 5.82 3.34 10.55
C ILE A 45 6.28 3.22 12.00
N LEU A 46 6.28 2.02 12.59
CA LEU A 46 6.81 1.81 13.94
C LEU A 46 8.34 1.99 13.97
N ALA A 47 9.05 1.51 12.95
CA ALA A 47 10.50 1.56 12.89
C ALA A 47 11.06 2.91 12.41
N LYS A 48 10.34 3.60 11.51
CA LYS A 48 10.84 4.79 10.78
C LYS A 48 9.97 6.04 10.95
N GLY A 49 8.76 5.91 11.49
CA GLY A 49 7.77 6.98 11.55
C GLY A 49 6.90 7.08 10.29
N GLU A 50 5.72 7.67 10.43
CA GLU A 50 4.74 7.82 9.35
C GLU A 50 5.21 8.74 8.22
N ASP A 51 6.10 9.69 8.52
CA ASP A 51 6.67 10.64 7.54
C ASP A 51 7.71 10.00 6.62
N PHE A 52 8.15 8.76 6.91
CA PHE A 52 9.11 8.06 6.07
C PHE A 52 8.45 7.68 4.75
N LYS A 53 8.71 8.48 3.71
CA LYS A 53 8.09 8.36 2.38
C LYS A 53 8.03 6.92 1.84
N PRO A 54 9.06 6.06 1.99
CA PRO A 54 8.98 4.68 1.51
C PRO A 54 7.86 3.84 2.14
N CYS A 55 7.40 4.12 3.37
CA CYS A 55 6.28 3.38 3.96
C CYS A 55 4.97 3.58 3.17
N ARG A 56 4.83 4.70 2.45
CA ARG A 56 3.64 5.04 1.67
C ARG A 56 3.32 4.01 0.59
N GLN A 57 4.33 3.32 0.04
CA GLN A 57 4.11 2.29 -0.98
C GLN A 57 3.22 1.15 -0.43
N PHE A 58 3.52 0.68 0.79
CA PHE A 58 2.77 -0.38 1.44
C PHE A 58 1.36 0.08 1.80
N PHE A 59 1.23 1.32 2.25
CA PHE A 59 -0.08 1.94 2.55
C PHE A 59 -1.02 1.91 1.34
N LEU A 60 -0.51 2.38 0.20
CA LEU A 60 -1.28 2.42 -1.03
C LEU A 60 -1.58 0.98 -1.53
N ALA A 61 -0.61 0.07 -1.44
CA ALA A 61 -0.76 -1.31 -1.87
C ALA A 61 -1.84 -2.06 -1.07
N TYR A 62 -1.78 -2.08 0.27
CA TYR A 62 -2.77 -2.81 1.05
C TYR A 62 -4.17 -2.18 0.93
N ARG A 63 -4.27 -0.86 0.77
CA ARG A 63 -5.57 -0.20 0.55
C ARG A 63 -6.22 -0.55 -0.79
N SER A 64 -5.43 -0.85 -1.82
CA SER A 64 -5.94 -1.35 -3.10
C SER A 64 -6.24 -2.86 -3.09
N LEU A 65 -5.45 -3.65 -2.37
CA LEU A 65 -5.52 -5.12 -2.40
C LEU A 65 -6.50 -5.71 -1.38
N CYS A 66 -6.61 -5.11 -0.20
CA CYS A 66 -7.31 -5.70 0.92
C CYS A 66 -8.79 -5.30 0.97
N PRO A 67 -9.71 -6.23 1.28
CA PRO A 67 -11.07 -5.88 1.69
C PRO A 67 -11.04 -4.96 2.91
N SER A 68 -11.84 -3.89 2.92
CA SER A 68 -11.89 -2.92 4.04
C SER A 68 -12.19 -3.58 5.38
N SER A 69 -13.10 -4.57 5.41
CA SER A 69 -13.48 -5.31 6.61
C SER A 69 -12.34 -6.12 7.23
N TRP A 70 -11.34 -6.53 6.43
CA TRP A 70 -10.15 -7.20 6.95
C TRP A 70 -9.24 -6.20 7.64
N CYS A 71 -9.00 -5.04 6.99
CA CYS A 71 -8.21 -3.96 7.57
C CYS A 71 -8.81 -3.47 8.89
N GLU A 72 -10.11 -3.20 8.94
CA GLU A 72 -10.82 -2.78 10.16
C GLU A 72 -10.65 -3.78 11.30
N ARG A 73 -10.86 -5.08 11.03
CA ARG A 73 -10.66 -6.13 12.02
C ARG A 73 -9.21 -6.20 12.52
N TRP A 74 -8.24 -6.01 11.64
CA TRP A 74 -6.83 -6.02 12.04
C TRP A 74 -6.45 -4.76 12.81
N ASP A 75 -7.05 -3.61 12.49
CA ASP A 75 -6.90 -2.36 13.22
C ASP A 75 -7.40 -2.56 14.66
N ASP A 76 -8.61 -3.10 14.84
CA ASP A 76 -9.17 -3.45 16.16
C ASP A 76 -8.25 -4.41 16.94
N GLN A 77 -7.68 -5.41 16.27
CA GLN A 77 -6.77 -6.36 16.90
C GLN A 77 -5.46 -5.68 17.34
N ARG A 78 -4.93 -4.72 16.57
CA ARG A 78 -3.73 -3.97 16.93
C ARG A 78 -3.99 -3.04 18.10
N GLU A 79 -5.12 -2.33 18.10
CA GLU A 79 -5.54 -1.47 19.22
C GLU A 79 -5.75 -2.26 20.51
N ASN A 80 -6.32 -3.46 20.41
CA ASN A 80 -6.54 -4.35 21.55
C ASN A 80 -5.30 -5.16 21.97
N GLY A 81 -4.17 -5.04 21.26
CA GLY A 81 -2.96 -5.83 21.54
C GLY A 81 -3.11 -7.34 21.28
N THR A 82 -4.08 -7.75 20.47
CA THR A 82 -4.37 -9.15 20.11
C THR A 82 -3.98 -9.50 18.67
N PHE A 83 -3.26 -8.60 17.99
CA PHE A 83 -2.82 -8.81 16.62
C PHE A 83 -1.82 -9.96 16.51
N PRO A 84 -2.01 -10.93 15.59
CA PRO A 84 -1.22 -12.16 15.58
C PRO A 84 0.21 -12.02 15.04
N ALA A 85 0.54 -10.90 14.39
CA ALA A 85 1.89 -10.66 13.87
C ALA A 85 2.69 -9.73 14.78
N ARG A 86 3.98 -10.02 14.92
CA ARG A 86 4.93 -9.11 15.58
C ARG A 86 5.27 -7.94 14.66
N LEU A 87 5.11 -6.72 15.16
CA LEU A 87 5.35 -5.48 14.42
C LEU A 87 6.59 -4.70 14.91
N ASP A 88 7.15 -5.11 16.04
CA ASP A 88 8.23 -4.48 16.80
C ASP A 88 9.65 -4.95 16.40
N GLN A 89 9.76 -5.85 15.42
CA GLN A 89 10.99 -6.55 15.05
C GLN A 89 11.57 -6.08 13.71
#